data_AF-A0A6A5RQJ4-F1
#
_entry.id   AF-A0A6A5RQJ4-F1
#
_cell.length_a   1.000
_cell.length_b   1.000
_cell.length_c   1.000
_cell.angle_alpha   90.00
_cell.angle_beta   90.00
_cell.angle_gamma   90.00
#
_symmetry.space_group_name_H-M   'P 1'
#
loop_
_entity.id
_entity.type
_entity.pdbx_description
1 polymer ?
#
loop_
_entity_poly.entity_id
_entity_poly.type
_entity_poly.pdbx_seq_one_letter_code
_entity_poly.pdbx_strand_id
1 'polypeptide(L)'
;MALQPYAAELSLALAAVHNASVLTKSVLRSLKNHVSAETKADDSPVTIADFAAQALLISAIHAIYPNDQFLGEESADALRSNAPLADRVWELVQRAESLHAERTQSGSAQGAQTLTFPASKEEMFELIDRGGKGEQTATGRVWVMDPVDGTATFMQGQQYAVCLCLLADGKQAVGIIGCPNLAFDVEGPLGQSRVHEDLVDEKGFGVVLSAVQGQGTFVRRMMENGWGEARKVNLSELPEKKLEELNFVESTLGKTSLSQEEHKAVCEQLGGQWPGTVIWAQQVKHVALALGSTDVMVRIPKTVDRFTCVWDHAGGHILYTEAGGLIKDFHGGGIDFTQGRHIAGERNYGMIAALPSVFEKVERAVKDVIARRPQ
;
A
#
# COMPACT_ATOMS: atom_id res chain seq x y z
N MET A 1 17.64 -23.34 16.50
CA MET A 1 17.45 -21.98 15.95
C MET A 1 16.15 -21.45 16.53
N ALA A 2 16.13 -20.23 17.08
CA ALA A 2 14.87 -19.63 17.49
C ALA A 2 13.97 -19.45 16.26
N LEU A 3 12.70 -19.84 16.35
CA LEU A 3 11.71 -19.56 15.30
C LEU A 3 11.66 -18.04 15.12
N GLN A 4 11.85 -17.55 13.89
CA GLN A 4 11.67 -16.13 13.59
C GLN A 4 10.18 -15.76 13.80
N PRO A 5 9.86 -14.79 14.68
CA PRO A 5 8.47 -14.36 14.87
C PRO A 5 7.84 -13.93 13.54
N TYR A 6 6.57 -14.29 13.34
CA TYR A 6 5.78 -13.97 12.16
C TYR A 6 6.28 -14.52 10.81
N ALA A 7 7.20 -15.49 10.80
CA ALA A 7 7.71 -16.05 9.54
C ALA A 7 6.61 -16.75 8.71
N ALA A 8 5.67 -17.43 9.36
CA ALA A 8 4.56 -18.10 8.68
C ALA A 8 3.56 -17.10 8.09
N GLU A 9 3.23 -16.05 8.85
CA GLU A 9 2.40 -14.93 8.41
C GLU A 9 3.02 -14.20 7.21
N LEU A 10 4.32 -13.89 7.28
CA LEU A 10 5.03 -13.25 6.18
C LEU A 10 5.00 -14.10 4.90
N SER A 11 5.27 -15.41 5.02
CA SER A 11 5.25 -16.33 3.87
C SER A 11 3.88 -16.38 3.21
N LEU A 12 2.82 -16.57 4.00
CA LEU A 12 1.45 -16.63 3.50
C LEU A 12 1.03 -15.30 2.86
N ALA A 13 1.33 -14.18 3.52
CA ALA A 13 0.97 -12.85 3.05
C ALA A 13 1.72 -12.45 1.77
N LEU A 14 2.99 -12.83 1.61
CA LEU A 14 3.72 -12.65 0.36
C LEU A 14 3.06 -13.41 -0.80
N ALA A 15 2.68 -14.66 -0.58
CA ALA A 15 1.99 -15.47 -1.59
C ALA A 15 0.61 -14.88 -1.96
N ALA A 16 -0.15 -14.41 -0.97
CA ALA A 16 -1.46 -13.79 -1.17
C ALA A 16 -1.35 -12.46 -1.95
N VAL A 17 -0.46 -11.55 -1.53
CA VAL A 17 -0.25 -10.26 -2.21
C VAL A 17 0.30 -10.46 -3.62
N HIS A 18 1.18 -11.44 -3.84
CA HIS A 18 1.66 -11.77 -5.19
C HIS A 18 0.52 -12.21 -6.11
N ASN A 19 -0.34 -13.12 -5.64
CA ASN A 19 -1.49 -13.58 -6.43
C ASN A 19 -2.45 -12.44 -6.77
N ALA A 20 -2.79 -11.60 -5.78
CA ALA A 20 -3.60 -10.42 -6.00
C ALA A 20 -2.92 -9.43 -6.97
N SER A 21 -1.62 -9.21 -6.84
CA SER A 21 -0.82 -8.34 -7.74
C SER A 21 -0.82 -8.83 -9.19
N VAL A 22 -0.72 -10.15 -9.42
CA VAL A 22 -0.80 -10.73 -10.77
C VAL A 22 -2.22 -10.57 -11.33
N LEU A 23 -3.26 -10.79 -10.51
CA LEU A 23 -4.65 -10.57 -10.91
C LEU A 23 -4.88 -9.12 -11.31
N THR A 24 -4.54 -8.15 -10.46
CA THR A 24 -4.79 -6.72 -10.73
C THR A 24 -4.00 -6.25 -11.95
N LYS A 25 -2.76 -6.74 -12.14
CA LYS A 25 -1.96 -6.46 -13.34
C LYS A 25 -2.61 -7.03 -14.61
N SER A 26 -3.23 -8.20 -14.53
CA SER A 26 -3.94 -8.80 -15.67
C SER A 26 -5.19 -7.99 -16.05
N VAL A 27 -5.94 -7.51 -15.06
CA VAL A 27 -7.10 -6.62 -15.28
C VAL A 27 -6.64 -5.32 -15.93
N LEU A 28 -5.55 -4.72 -15.43
CA LEU A 28 -4.99 -3.50 -15.99
C LEU A 28 -4.55 -3.65 -17.45
N ARG A 29 -3.93 -4.78 -17.80
CA ARG A 29 -3.56 -5.06 -19.19
C ARG A 29 -4.78 -5.26 -20.08
N SER A 30 -5.83 -5.91 -19.57
CA SER A 30 -7.11 -6.06 -20.29
C SER A 30 -7.71 -4.69 -20.61
N LEU A 31 -7.66 -3.75 -19.66
CA LEU A 31 -8.14 -2.38 -19.84
C LEU A 31 -7.46 -1.63 -20.97
N LYS A 32 -6.14 -1.63 -21.00
CA LYS A 32 -5.35 -0.97 -22.06
C LYS A 32 -5.68 -1.51 -23.46
N ASN A 33 -6.08 -2.78 -23.56
CA ASN A 33 -6.42 -3.41 -24.84
C ASN A 33 -7.87 -3.15 -25.29
N HIS A 34 -8.77 -2.69 -24.40
CA HIS A 34 -10.19 -2.48 -24.68
C HIS A 34 -10.60 -1.02 -24.38
N VAL A 35 -10.10 -0.07 -25.18
CA VAL A 35 -10.26 1.40 -24.99
C VAL A 35 -11.69 1.93 -25.23
N SER A 36 -12.72 1.08 -25.28
CA SER A 36 -14.05 1.46 -25.81
C SER A 36 -15.26 1.17 -24.92
N ALA A 37 -15.10 0.85 -23.63
CA ALA A 37 -16.24 0.63 -22.75
C ALA A 37 -16.43 1.78 -21.76
N GLU A 38 -17.33 2.72 -22.09
CA GLU A 38 -17.96 3.56 -21.08
C GLU A 38 -18.64 2.64 -20.05
N THR A 39 -17.97 2.43 -18.92
CA THR A 39 -18.52 1.68 -17.78
C THR A 39 -19.08 2.71 -16.81
N LYS A 40 -20.30 2.47 -16.30
CA LYS A 40 -20.85 3.26 -15.19
C LYS A 40 -19.86 3.23 -14.03
N ALA A 41 -19.78 4.30 -13.25
CA ALA A 41 -18.79 4.45 -12.17
C ALA A 41 -18.73 3.22 -11.22
N ASP A 42 -19.89 2.57 -10.98
CA ASP A 42 -20.02 1.42 -10.08
C ASP A 42 -19.68 0.05 -10.74
N ASP A 43 -19.45 0.03 -12.05
CA ASP A 43 -19.10 -1.16 -12.84
C ASP A 43 -17.67 -1.10 -13.38
N SER A 44 -16.86 -0.20 -12.81
CA SER A 44 -15.56 0.12 -13.36
C SER A 44 -14.59 -1.07 -13.25
N PRO A 45 -13.65 -1.20 -14.19
CA PRO A 45 -12.62 -2.24 -14.16
C PRO A 45 -11.70 -2.21 -12.94
N VAL A 46 -11.61 -1.10 -12.23
CA VAL A 46 -10.92 -1.05 -10.94
C VAL A 46 -11.79 -1.64 -9.82
N THR A 47 -13.08 -1.33 -9.80
CA THR A 47 -14.07 -1.92 -8.88
C THR A 47 -14.05 -3.46 -8.90
N ILE A 48 -13.95 -4.10 -10.07
CA ILE A 48 -13.86 -5.57 -10.13
C ILE A 48 -12.52 -6.11 -9.60
N ALA A 49 -11.43 -5.36 -9.77
CA ALA A 49 -10.11 -5.71 -9.29
C ALA A 49 -10.03 -5.60 -7.77
N ASP A 50 -10.63 -4.54 -7.20
CA ASP A 50 -10.75 -4.32 -5.75
C ASP A 50 -11.46 -5.47 -5.05
N PHE A 51 -12.68 -5.81 -5.49
CA PHE A 51 -13.45 -6.89 -4.89
C PHE A 51 -12.75 -8.25 -5.01
N ALA A 52 -12.19 -8.55 -6.20
CA ALA A 52 -11.50 -9.82 -6.42
C ALA A 52 -10.23 -9.91 -5.56
N ALA A 53 -9.39 -8.88 -5.53
CA ALA A 53 -8.18 -8.86 -4.72
C ALA A 53 -8.50 -8.98 -3.22
N GLN A 54 -9.49 -8.26 -2.70
CA GLN A 54 -9.89 -8.39 -1.30
C GLN A 54 -10.39 -9.80 -0.97
N ALA A 55 -11.20 -10.41 -1.83
CA ALA A 55 -11.66 -11.79 -1.66
C ALA A 55 -10.48 -12.78 -1.60
N LEU A 56 -9.50 -12.64 -2.50
CA LEU A 56 -8.31 -13.49 -2.54
C LEU A 56 -7.45 -13.36 -1.28
N LEU A 57 -7.19 -12.12 -0.84
CA LEU A 57 -6.38 -11.84 0.33
C LEU A 57 -7.04 -12.44 1.59
N ILE A 58 -8.33 -12.17 1.81
CA ILE A 58 -9.04 -12.65 2.99
C ILE A 58 -9.18 -14.18 2.96
N SER A 59 -9.51 -14.77 1.81
CA SER A 59 -9.62 -16.22 1.66
C SER A 59 -8.32 -16.94 2.06
N ALA A 60 -7.19 -16.48 1.53
CA ALA A 60 -5.89 -17.07 1.80
C ALA A 60 -5.51 -17.01 3.29
N ILE A 61 -5.71 -15.86 3.93
CA ILE A 61 -5.38 -15.67 5.34
C ILE A 61 -6.36 -16.41 6.26
N HIS A 62 -7.66 -16.29 6.02
CA HIS A 62 -8.70 -16.85 6.88
C HIS A 62 -8.66 -18.38 6.94
N ALA A 63 -8.26 -19.03 5.85
CA ALA A 63 -8.08 -20.48 5.80
C ALA A 63 -7.02 -21.00 6.79
N ILE A 64 -5.98 -20.20 7.08
CA ILE A 64 -4.89 -20.57 7.99
C ILE A 64 -5.10 -19.97 9.39
N TYR A 65 -5.65 -18.75 9.46
CA TYR A 65 -5.89 -18.01 10.68
C TYR A 65 -7.38 -17.68 10.82
N PRO A 66 -8.24 -18.67 11.13
CA PRO A 66 -9.70 -18.48 11.14
C PRO A 66 -10.19 -17.53 12.25
N ASN A 67 -9.37 -17.27 13.26
CA ASN A 67 -9.69 -16.38 14.38
C ASN A 67 -9.13 -14.96 14.19
N ASP A 68 -8.29 -14.72 13.18
CA ASP A 68 -7.81 -13.38 12.87
C ASP A 68 -8.97 -12.55 12.29
N GLN A 69 -8.96 -11.26 12.59
CA GLN A 69 -9.96 -10.31 12.09
C GLN A 69 -9.43 -9.58 10.86
N PHE A 70 -10.32 -8.91 10.15
CA PHE A 70 -10.02 -8.23 8.91
C PHE A 70 -10.59 -6.82 8.92
N LEU A 71 -9.89 -5.90 8.26
CA LEU A 71 -10.33 -4.55 8.01
C LEU A 71 -9.89 -4.18 6.60
N GLY A 72 -10.85 -4.11 5.69
CA GLY A 72 -10.64 -3.81 4.28
C GLY A 72 -11.53 -2.66 3.82
N GLU A 73 -11.18 -2.09 2.68
CA GLU A 73 -11.91 -0.98 2.07
C GLU A 73 -13.30 -1.41 1.58
N GLU A 74 -13.39 -2.58 0.94
CA GLU A 74 -14.55 -2.95 0.15
C GLU A 74 -15.61 -3.74 0.93
N SER A 75 -16.89 -3.54 0.62
CA SER A 75 -18.00 -4.36 1.13
C SER A 75 -18.81 -4.98 -0.01
N ALA A 76 -19.37 -6.17 0.18
CA ALA A 76 -20.09 -6.87 -0.89
C ALA A 76 -21.50 -6.32 -1.16
N ASP A 77 -21.89 -5.21 -0.55
CA ASP A 77 -23.22 -4.62 -0.71
C ASP A 77 -23.49 -4.23 -2.18
N ALA A 78 -22.49 -3.68 -2.87
CA ALA A 78 -22.59 -3.38 -4.30
C ALA A 78 -22.79 -4.65 -5.14
N LEU A 79 -22.06 -5.72 -4.85
CA LEU A 79 -22.15 -7.01 -5.55
C LEU A 79 -23.53 -7.66 -5.39
N ARG A 80 -24.10 -7.61 -4.19
CA ARG A 80 -25.46 -8.14 -3.92
C ARG A 80 -26.54 -7.38 -4.68
N SER A 81 -26.31 -6.09 -4.92
CA SER A 81 -27.26 -5.23 -5.65
C SER A 81 -27.08 -5.28 -7.19
N ASN A 82 -25.97 -5.86 -7.68
CA ASN A 82 -25.61 -5.87 -9.10
C ASN A 82 -25.05 -7.25 -9.51
N ALA A 83 -25.95 -8.14 -9.95
CA ALA A 83 -25.58 -9.50 -10.36
C ALA A 83 -24.55 -9.56 -11.52
N PRO A 84 -24.66 -8.74 -12.59
CA PRO A 84 -23.62 -8.69 -13.62
C PRO A 84 -22.24 -8.29 -13.10
N LEU A 85 -22.16 -7.38 -12.13
CA LEU A 85 -20.89 -7.05 -11.48
C LEU A 85 -20.35 -8.25 -10.68
N ALA A 86 -21.21 -8.89 -9.86
CA ALA A 86 -20.83 -10.07 -9.09
C ALA A 86 -20.33 -11.23 -9.96
N ASP A 87 -20.97 -11.48 -11.11
CA ASP A 87 -20.54 -12.51 -12.05
C ASP A 87 -19.14 -12.22 -12.61
N ARG A 88 -18.85 -10.97 -12.99
CA ARG A 88 -17.51 -10.58 -13.47
C ARG A 88 -16.42 -10.69 -12.41
N VAL A 89 -16.73 -10.31 -11.16
CA VAL A 89 -15.79 -10.49 -10.05
C VAL A 89 -15.53 -11.98 -9.80
N TRP A 90 -16.58 -12.80 -9.84
CA TRP A 90 -16.46 -14.25 -9.66
C TRP A 90 -15.62 -14.91 -10.76
N GLU A 91 -15.83 -14.53 -12.03
CA GLU A 91 -15.01 -15.00 -13.14
C GLU A 91 -13.53 -14.66 -12.96
N LEU A 92 -13.21 -13.45 -12.44
CA LEU A 92 -11.84 -13.06 -12.13
C LEU A 92 -11.24 -13.91 -11.00
N VAL A 93 -12.01 -14.18 -9.94
CA VAL A 93 -11.57 -15.05 -8.83
C VAL A 93 -11.27 -16.47 -9.33
N GLN A 94 -12.16 -17.07 -10.13
CA GLN A 94 -11.97 -18.40 -10.70
C GLN A 94 -10.75 -18.46 -11.64
N ARG A 95 -10.52 -17.40 -12.41
CA ARG A 95 -9.33 -17.29 -13.26
C ARG A 95 -8.04 -17.22 -12.43
N ALA A 96 -8.03 -16.46 -11.34
CA ALA A 96 -6.87 -16.40 -10.45
C ALA A 96 -6.59 -17.74 -9.78
N GLU A 97 -7.63 -18.46 -9.34
CA GLU A 97 -7.49 -19.81 -8.79
C GLU A 97 -6.85 -20.78 -9.80
N SER A 98 -7.35 -20.77 -11.05
CA SER A 98 -6.84 -21.64 -12.12
C SER A 98 -5.36 -21.34 -12.41
N LEU A 99 -5.01 -20.06 -12.56
CA LEU A 99 -3.61 -19.65 -12.78
C LEU A 99 -2.70 -20.00 -11.59
N HIS A 100 -3.19 -19.88 -10.36
CA HIS A 100 -2.44 -20.29 -9.18
C HIS A 100 -2.20 -21.80 -9.13
N ALA A 101 -3.21 -22.60 -9.46
CA ALA A 101 -3.11 -24.05 -9.52
C ALA A 101 -2.06 -24.48 -10.57
N GLU A 102 -2.09 -23.90 -11.77
CA GLU A 102 -1.10 -24.14 -12.83
C GLU A 102 0.33 -23.81 -12.37
N ARG A 103 0.51 -22.64 -11.73
CA ARG A 103 1.81 -22.23 -11.17
C ARG A 103 2.34 -23.23 -10.15
N THR A 104 1.49 -23.64 -9.22
CA THR A 104 1.88 -24.55 -8.12
C THR A 104 2.22 -25.95 -8.63
N GLN A 105 1.54 -26.44 -9.66
CA GLN A 105 1.81 -27.75 -10.27
C GLN A 105 3.11 -27.78 -11.10
N SER A 106 3.47 -26.66 -11.74
CA SER A 106 4.66 -26.57 -12.59
C SER A 106 6.00 -26.70 -11.85
N GLY A 107 5.99 -26.64 -10.50
CA GLY A 107 7.20 -26.67 -9.66
C GLY A 107 8.16 -25.49 -9.87
N SER A 108 7.79 -24.50 -10.69
CA SER A 108 8.63 -23.37 -11.10
C SER A 108 8.50 -22.12 -10.22
N ALA A 109 7.57 -22.12 -9.27
CA ALA A 109 7.29 -20.99 -8.40
C ALA A 109 8.12 -21.02 -7.11
N GLN A 110 8.99 -20.02 -6.89
CA GLN A 110 9.52 -19.73 -5.55
C GLN A 110 8.34 -19.35 -4.63
N GLY A 111 8.23 -20.00 -3.47
CA GLY A 111 7.11 -19.75 -2.54
C GLY A 111 5.78 -20.39 -2.94
N ALA A 112 5.81 -21.55 -3.62
CA ALA A 112 4.65 -22.38 -3.98
C ALA A 112 3.85 -22.86 -2.76
N GLN A 113 3.18 -21.92 -2.10
CA GLN A 113 2.25 -22.16 -1.02
C GLN A 113 0.85 -22.32 -1.65
N THR A 114 0.17 -23.41 -1.31
CA THR A 114 -1.23 -23.59 -1.68
C THR A 114 -2.05 -22.50 -0.99
N LEU A 115 -2.74 -21.69 -1.78
CA LEU A 115 -3.69 -20.69 -1.29
C LEU A 115 -5.09 -21.25 -1.41
N THR A 116 -5.94 -20.86 -0.47
CA THR A 116 -7.37 -21.17 -0.52
C THR A 116 -8.09 -20.04 -1.23
N PHE A 117 -8.98 -20.37 -2.14
CA PHE A 117 -9.83 -19.45 -2.88
C PHE A 117 -11.29 -19.64 -2.42
N PRO A 118 -12.17 -18.63 -2.56
CA PRO A 118 -13.58 -18.80 -2.23
C PRO A 118 -14.19 -19.92 -3.08
N ALA A 119 -14.96 -20.82 -2.48
CA ALA A 119 -15.58 -21.96 -3.14
C ALA A 119 -16.90 -21.63 -3.85
N SER A 120 -17.53 -20.51 -3.49
CA SER A 120 -18.73 -20.00 -4.18
C SER A 120 -18.81 -18.48 -4.19
N LYS A 121 -19.76 -17.93 -4.98
CA LYS A 121 -20.07 -16.50 -5.00
C LYS A 121 -20.53 -15.99 -3.64
N GLU A 122 -21.31 -16.78 -2.92
CA GLU A 122 -21.80 -16.46 -1.58
C GLU A 122 -20.63 -16.37 -0.60
N GLU A 123 -19.71 -17.34 -0.62
CA GLU A 123 -18.51 -17.30 0.22
C GLU A 123 -17.62 -16.10 -0.15
N MET A 124 -17.48 -15.78 -1.44
CA MET A 124 -16.77 -14.58 -1.89
C MET A 124 -17.36 -13.31 -1.25
N PHE A 125 -18.69 -13.17 -1.21
CA PHE A 125 -19.34 -12.03 -0.58
C PHE A 125 -19.10 -11.98 0.94
N GLU A 126 -19.18 -13.13 1.61
CA GLU A 126 -18.89 -13.23 3.04
C GLU A 126 -17.45 -12.83 3.36
N LEU A 127 -16.49 -13.28 2.56
CA LEU A 127 -15.08 -12.92 2.71
C LEU A 127 -14.85 -11.44 2.50
N ILE A 128 -15.41 -10.84 1.44
CA ILE A 128 -15.31 -9.38 1.23
C ILE A 128 -15.90 -8.62 2.42
N ASP A 129 -17.07 -9.01 2.92
CA ASP A 129 -17.71 -8.38 4.06
C ASP A 129 -16.92 -8.49 5.37
N ARG A 130 -16.13 -9.57 5.57
CA ARG A 130 -15.24 -9.68 6.74
C ARG A 130 -14.27 -8.49 6.82
N GLY A 131 -13.79 -8.00 5.68
CA GLY A 131 -12.98 -6.79 5.59
C GLY A 131 -13.81 -5.52 5.63
N GLY A 132 -14.81 -5.40 4.75
CA GLY A 132 -15.61 -4.18 4.58
C GLY A 132 -16.42 -3.77 5.81
N LYS A 133 -16.82 -4.74 6.62
CA LYS A 133 -17.58 -4.53 7.86
C LYS A 133 -16.70 -4.65 9.11
N GLY A 134 -15.38 -4.73 8.94
CA GLY A 134 -14.42 -4.68 10.03
C GLY A 134 -14.31 -3.28 10.63
N GLU A 135 -14.41 -3.17 11.95
CA GLU A 135 -14.45 -1.86 12.65
C GLU A 135 -13.33 -1.65 13.66
N GLN A 136 -12.73 -2.71 14.20
CA GLN A 136 -11.79 -2.62 15.33
C GLN A 136 -10.37 -2.97 14.91
N THR A 137 -9.40 -2.30 15.52
CA THR A 137 -7.96 -2.55 15.34
C THR A 137 -7.17 -2.58 16.64
N ALA A 138 -7.79 -2.24 17.77
CA ALA A 138 -7.12 -2.01 19.04
C ALA A 138 -6.57 -3.28 19.70
N THR A 139 -7.23 -4.42 19.50
CA THR A 139 -6.93 -5.66 20.22
C THR A 139 -6.92 -6.87 19.31
N GLY A 140 -6.06 -7.84 19.64
CA GLY A 140 -5.93 -9.07 18.89
C GLY A 140 -5.21 -8.87 17.56
N ARG A 141 -5.43 -9.81 16.65
CA ARG A 141 -4.78 -9.86 15.33
C ARG A 141 -5.76 -9.39 14.27
N VAL A 142 -5.41 -8.31 13.58
CA VAL A 142 -6.25 -7.69 12.55
C VAL A 142 -5.44 -7.48 11.27
N TRP A 143 -5.87 -8.10 10.18
CA TRP A 143 -5.32 -7.88 8.86
C TRP A 143 -6.01 -6.70 8.19
N VAL A 144 -5.25 -5.62 8.01
CA VAL A 144 -5.65 -4.40 7.34
C VAL A 144 -5.23 -4.49 5.88
N MET A 145 -6.12 -4.15 4.94
CA MET A 145 -5.80 -4.17 3.52
C MET A 145 -6.46 -3.05 2.73
N ASP A 146 -5.74 -2.64 1.69
CA ASP A 146 -6.27 -1.89 0.55
C ASP A 146 -6.02 -2.75 -0.69
N PRO A 147 -7.07 -3.30 -1.32
CA PRO A 147 -6.91 -4.21 -2.44
C PRO A 147 -6.31 -3.54 -3.69
N VAL A 148 -6.59 -2.25 -3.94
CA VAL A 148 -6.00 -1.44 -5.01
C VAL A 148 -5.83 0.02 -4.56
N ASP A 149 -4.77 0.31 -3.80
CA ASP A 149 -4.42 1.69 -3.43
C ASP A 149 -4.01 2.46 -4.69
N GLY A 150 -4.70 3.57 -4.94
CA GLY A 150 -4.53 4.37 -6.15
C GLY A 150 -5.49 4.03 -7.29
N THR A 151 -6.75 3.71 -6.97
CA THR A 151 -7.84 3.45 -7.92
C THR A 151 -7.87 4.40 -9.14
N ALA A 152 -7.68 5.71 -8.92
CA ALA A 152 -7.71 6.71 -9.98
C ALA A 152 -6.54 6.62 -10.97
N THR A 153 -5.36 6.22 -10.50
CA THR A 153 -4.14 6.07 -11.31
C THR A 153 -4.03 4.67 -11.89
N PHE A 154 -4.60 3.66 -11.23
CA PHE A 154 -4.84 2.33 -11.82
C PHE A 154 -5.62 2.45 -13.12
N MET A 155 -6.72 3.19 -13.15
CA MET A 155 -7.53 3.40 -14.37
C MET A 155 -6.77 4.10 -15.52
N GLN A 156 -5.70 4.83 -15.20
CA GLN A 156 -4.82 5.49 -16.17
C GLN A 156 -3.63 4.62 -16.58
N GLY A 157 -3.46 3.44 -15.99
CA GLY A 157 -2.29 2.61 -16.23
C GLY A 157 -1.01 3.10 -15.58
N GLN A 158 -1.13 3.94 -14.56
CA GLN A 158 -0.05 4.54 -13.75
C GLN A 158 0.18 3.73 -12.45
N GLN A 159 0.82 4.29 -11.43
CA GLN A 159 1.15 3.55 -10.20
C GLN A 159 -0.10 3.18 -9.39
N TYR A 160 -0.02 2.03 -8.76
CA TYR A 160 -0.99 1.55 -7.77
C TYR A 160 -0.31 0.47 -6.92
N ALA A 161 -0.93 0.09 -5.81
CA ALA A 161 -0.43 -0.96 -4.93
C ALA A 161 -1.53 -1.92 -4.46
N VAL A 162 -1.12 -3.14 -4.13
CA VAL A 162 -1.91 -4.12 -3.37
C VAL A 162 -1.32 -4.20 -1.98
N CYS A 163 -2.09 -3.87 -0.95
CA CYS A 163 -1.56 -3.59 0.37
C CYS A 163 -2.13 -4.53 1.43
N LEU A 164 -1.26 -5.12 2.26
CA LEU A 164 -1.65 -5.99 3.36
C LEU A 164 -0.77 -5.74 4.57
N CYS A 165 -1.36 -5.56 5.75
CA CYS A 165 -0.64 -5.38 7.00
C CYS A 165 -1.34 -6.12 8.14
N LEU A 166 -0.58 -6.89 8.93
CA LEU A 166 -1.04 -7.45 10.18
C LEU A 166 -0.78 -6.45 11.32
N LEU A 167 -1.84 -6.05 12.01
CA LEU A 167 -1.78 -5.41 13.31
C LEU A 167 -1.90 -6.46 14.42
N ALA A 168 -1.02 -6.39 15.41
CA ALA A 168 -1.13 -7.12 16.67
C ALA A 168 -1.32 -6.12 17.81
N ASP A 169 -2.50 -6.14 18.44
CA ASP A 169 -2.91 -5.18 19.48
C ASP A 169 -2.69 -3.71 19.03
N GLY A 170 -3.14 -3.42 17.81
CA GLY A 170 -3.05 -2.11 17.18
C GLY A 170 -1.66 -1.64 16.77
N LYS A 171 -0.65 -2.52 16.81
CA LYS A 171 0.71 -2.23 16.33
C LYS A 171 1.02 -3.03 15.08
N GLN A 172 1.68 -2.43 14.10
CA GLN A 172 2.10 -3.20 12.92
C GLN A 172 3.10 -4.28 13.30
N ALA A 173 2.81 -5.52 12.87
CA ALA A 173 3.65 -6.69 13.05
C ALA A 173 4.28 -7.14 11.74
N VAL A 174 3.50 -7.14 10.65
CA VAL A 174 3.93 -7.56 9.31
C VAL A 174 3.32 -6.62 8.28
N GLY A 175 4.09 -6.14 7.29
CA GLY A 175 3.58 -5.33 6.19
C GLY A 175 4.09 -5.85 4.85
N ILE A 176 3.21 -5.93 3.85
CA ILE A 176 3.50 -6.38 2.50
C ILE A 176 2.79 -5.44 1.53
N ILE A 177 3.53 -4.90 0.56
CA ILE A 177 2.99 -4.05 -0.50
C ILE A 177 3.50 -4.55 -1.83
N GLY A 178 2.59 -5.04 -2.67
CA GLY A 178 2.86 -5.34 -4.06
C GLY A 178 2.66 -4.08 -4.89
N CYS A 179 3.65 -3.72 -5.72
CA CYS A 179 3.59 -2.58 -6.62
C CYS A 179 3.73 -3.07 -8.07
N PRO A 180 2.63 -3.53 -8.71
CA PRO A 180 2.74 -4.28 -9.96
C PRO A 180 3.16 -3.45 -11.18
N ASN A 181 3.08 -2.13 -11.05
CA ASN A 181 3.53 -1.16 -12.05
C ASN A 181 4.84 -0.47 -11.68
N LEU A 182 5.48 -0.78 -10.55
CA LEU A 182 6.69 -0.08 -10.15
C LEU A 182 7.93 -0.65 -10.85
N ALA A 183 8.48 0.12 -11.79
CA ALA A 183 9.77 -0.19 -12.40
C ALA A 183 10.91 0.18 -11.43
N PHE A 184 11.51 -0.81 -10.79
CA PHE A 184 12.61 -0.61 -9.84
C PHE A 184 13.72 -1.64 -10.07
N ASP A 185 14.97 -1.17 -10.06
CA ASP A 185 16.14 -2.02 -10.16
C ASP A 185 16.51 -2.56 -8.78
N VAL A 186 16.07 -3.79 -8.50
CA VAL A 186 16.30 -4.48 -7.22
C VAL A 186 17.78 -4.80 -6.98
N GLU A 187 18.63 -4.78 -8.00
CA GLU A 187 20.08 -5.03 -7.87
C GLU A 187 20.89 -3.71 -7.82
N GLY A 188 20.31 -2.62 -8.34
CA GLY A 188 20.94 -1.30 -8.40
C GLY A 188 21.08 -0.58 -7.06
N PRO A 189 21.94 0.44 -6.95
CA PRO A 189 22.11 1.23 -5.73
C PRO A 189 20.79 1.89 -5.27
N LEU A 190 20.50 1.86 -3.96
CA LEU A 190 19.33 2.53 -3.38
C LEU A 190 19.37 4.04 -3.64
N GLY A 191 18.19 4.65 -3.77
CA GLY A 191 18.03 6.09 -4.01
C GLY A 191 18.44 6.59 -5.40
N GLN A 192 18.94 5.74 -6.29
CA GLN A 192 19.22 6.13 -7.68
C GLN A 192 18.03 5.89 -8.63
N SER A 193 17.20 4.89 -8.34
CA SER A 193 15.99 4.64 -9.13
C SER A 193 14.95 5.72 -8.88
N ARG A 194 14.55 6.43 -9.93
CA ARG A 194 13.45 7.39 -9.87
C ARG A 194 12.12 6.65 -9.82
N VAL A 195 11.30 6.98 -8.82
CA VAL A 195 9.90 6.56 -8.75
C VAL A 195 9.02 7.77 -9.06
N HIS A 196 8.04 7.58 -9.93
CA HIS A 196 7.10 8.61 -10.36
C HIS A 196 5.82 7.95 -10.90
N GLU A 197 4.71 8.67 -10.87
CA GLU A 197 3.39 8.21 -11.32
C GLU A 197 3.43 7.58 -12.73
N ASP A 198 4.09 8.27 -13.68
CA ASP A 198 4.17 7.85 -15.09
C ASP A 198 5.29 6.84 -15.41
N LEU A 199 6.19 6.56 -14.45
CA LEU A 199 7.32 5.65 -14.68
C LEU A 199 6.95 4.21 -14.32
N VAL A 200 6.23 3.56 -15.24
CA VAL A 200 5.65 2.23 -15.00
C VAL A 200 6.43 1.07 -15.63
N ASP A 201 6.40 -0.07 -14.97
CA ASP A 201 6.78 -1.36 -15.55
C ASP A 201 5.64 -1.88 -16.44
N GLU A 202 5.73 -1.66 -17.75
CA GLU A 202 4.68 -2.09 -18.68
C GLU A 202 4.63 -3.62 -18.87
N LYS A 203 5.81 -4.25 -18.90
CA LYS A 203 5.98 -5.64 -19.37
C LYS A 203 6.13 -6.65 -18.23
N GLY A 204 6.74 -6.25 -17.12
CA GLY A 204 6.89 -7.07 -15.94
C GLY A 204 5.73 -6.91 -14.96
N PHE A 205 6.01 -7.31 -13.73
CA PHE A 205 5.08 -7.32 -12.60
C PHE A 205 5.60 -6.44 -11.45
N GLY A 206 6.58 -5.56 -11.70
CA GLY A 206 7.14 -4.65 -10.70
C GLY A 206 7.82 -5.37 -9.53
N VAL A 207 7.57 -4.88 -8.31
CA VAL A 207 8.24 -5.33 -7.08
C VAL A 207 7.26 -5.53 -5.94
N VAL A 208 7.67 -6.33 -4.95
CA VAL A 208 6.99 -6.44 -3.65
C VAL A 208 7.95 -6.05 -2.55
N LEU A 209 7.47 -5.24 -1.62
CA LEU A 209 8.18 -4.92 -0.39
C LEU A 209 7.53 -5.64 0.78
N SER A 210 8.34 -6.06 1.74
CA SER A 210 7.87 -6.71 2.97
C SER A 210 8.70 -6.31 4.18
N ALA A 211 8.07 -6.18 5.33
CA ALA A 211 8.73 -5.98 6.61
C ALA A 211 8.05 -6.79 7.71
N VAL A 212 8.84 -7.21 8.69
CA VAL A 212 8.37 -7.73 9.98
C VAL A 212 8.99 -6.88 11.07
N GLN A 213 8.21 -6.54 12.09
CA GLN A 213 8.67 -5.70 13.19
C GLN A 213 10.00 -6.21 13.78
N GLY A 214 11.01 -5.34 13.80
CA GLY A 214 12.36 -5.62 14.30
C GLY A 214 13.25 -6.44 13.37
N GLN A 215 12.83 -6.75 12.14
CA GLN A 215 13.57 -7.61 11.21
C GLN A 215 14.04 -6.85 9.95
N GLY A 216 13.60 -5.61 9.76
CA GLY A 216 13.94 -4.77 8.62
C GLY A 216 13.01 -4.98 7.42
N THR A 217 13.19 -4.10 6.44
CA THR A 217 12.45 -4.11 5.17
C THR A 217 13.23 -4.82 4.07
N PHE A 218 12.52 -5.54 3.22
CA PHE A 218 13.07 -6.25 2.07
C PHE A 218 12.28 -5.94 0.81
N VAL A 219 12.97 -5.82 -0.31
CA VAL A 219 12.39 -5.67 -1.65
C VAL A 219 12.72 -6.91 -2.49
N ARG A 220 11.75 -7.34 -3.31
CA ARG A 220 11.90 -8.45 -4.26
C ARG A 220 11.30 -8.05 -5.60
N ARG A 221 11.93 -8.50 -6.69
CA ARG A 221 11.32 -8.41 -8.02
C ARG A 221 10.14 -9.39 -8.11
N MET A 222 8.99 -8.94 -8.60
CA MET A 222 7.89 -9.84 -8.93
C MET A 222 7.97 -10.32 -10.37
N MET A 223 7.60 -11.57 -10.56
CA MET A 223 7.47 -12.26 -11.84
C MET A 223 6.07 -12.87 -11.91
N GLU A 224 5.65 -13.34 -13.08
CA GLU A 224 4.33 -13.97 -13.23
C GLU A 224 4.13 -15.18 -12.30
N ASN A 225 5.20 -15.97 -12.13
CA ASN A 225 5.16 -17.24 -11.40
C ASN A 225 5.78 -17.18 -10.01
N GLY A 226 6.07 -15.99 -9.48
CA GLY A 226 6.62 -15.83 -8.12
C GLY A 226 7.38 -14.53 -7.96
N TRP A 227 8.36 -14.51 -7.06
CA TRP A 227 9.22 -13.36 -6.80
C TRP A 227 10.67 -13.83 -6.66
N GLY A 228 11.61 -12.92 -6.89
CA GLY A 228 13.05 -13.20 -6.80
C GLY A 228 13.60 -13.11 -5.37
N GLU A 229 14.92 -13.14 -5.30
CA GLU A 229 15.67 -13.05 -4.04
C GLU A 229 15.37 -11.77 -3.23
N ALA A 230 15.38 -11.93 -1.91
CA ALA A 230 15.14 -10.83 -0.98
C ALA A 230 16.38 -9.96 -0.86
N ARG A 231 16.26 -8.66 -1.16
CA ARG A 231 17.27 -7.67 -0.82
C ARG A 231 16.82 -6.83 0.36
N LYS A 232 17.64 -6.76 1.40
CA LYS A 232 17.40 -5.86 2.53
C LYS A 232 17.53 -4.40 2.08
N VAL A 233 16.60 -3.58 2.53
CA VAL A 233 16.58 -2.13 2.34
C VAL A 233 17.12 -1.50 3.61
N ASN A 234 18.10 -0.61 3.45
CA ASN A 234 18.72 0.09 4.58
C ASN A 234 18.97 1.56 4.21
N LEU A 235 18.14 2.45 4.73
CA LEU A 235 18.20 3.87 4.41
C LEU A 235 19.44 4.56 5.00
N SER A 236 20.14 3.94 5.96
CA SER A 236 21.40 4.49 6.48
C SER A 236 22.55 4.43 5.47
N GLU A 237 22.38 3.72 4.35
CA GLU A 237 23.38 3.63 3.27
C GLU A 237 23.24 4.76 2.25
N LEU A 238 22.16 5.56 2.33
CA LEU A 238 21.97 6.70 1.46
C LEU A 238 22.98 7.81 1.78
N PRO A 239 23.49 8.52 0.75
CA PRO A 239 24.35 9.67 0.98
C PRO A 239 23.57 10.78 1.71
N GLU A 240 24.28 11.54 2.56
CA GLU A 240 23.69 12.75 3.13
C GLU A 240 23.32 13.74 2.02
N LYS A 241 22.14 14.34 2.16
CA LYS A 241 21.63 15.39 1.27
C LYS A 241 21.57 16.72 2.01
N LYS A 242 21.81 17.79 1.27
CA LYS A 242 21.48 19.14 1.76
C LYS A 242 19.97 19.34 1.78
N LEU A 243 19.49 20.37 2.47
CA LEU A 243 18.05 20.59 2.61
C LEU A 243 17.39 20.96 1.28
N GLU A 244 18.10 21.76 0.47
CA GLU A 244 17.69 22.15 -0.86
C GLU A 244 17.67 20.98 -1.87
N GLU A 245 18.30 19.86 -1.53
CA GLU A 245 18.34 18.63 -2.34
C GLU A 245 17.26 17.62 -1.94
N LEU A 246 16.47 17.89 -0.89
CA LEU A 246 15.42 17.00 -0.44
C LEU A 246 14.30 16.91 -1.49
N ASN A 247 14.04 15.69 -1.93
CA ASN A 247 12.96 15.37 -2.86
C ASN A 247 11.67 15.07 -2.08
N PHE A 248 10.67 15.94 -2.21
CA PHE A 248 9.36 15.77 -1.59
C PHE A 248 8.45 14.90 -2.47
N VAL A 249 7.71 13.97 -1.86
CA VAL A 249 6.65 13.21 -2.55
C VAL A 249 5.27 13.80 -2.27
N GLU A 250 4.49 14.02 -3.32
CA GLU A 250 3.12 14.50 -3.22
C GLU A 250 2.23 13.99 -4.36
N SER A 251 0.93 13.94 -4.13
CA SER A 251 -0.10 13.83 -5.17
C SER A 251 -0.45 15.22 -5.72
N THR A 252 -0.23 15.46 -7.01
CA THR A 252 -0.56 16.76 -7.65
C THR A 252 -1.83 16.71 -8.50
N LEU A 253 -2.40 15.51 -8.70
CA LEU A 253 -3.67 15.33 -9.38
C LEU A 253 -4.83 15.49 -8.39
N GLY A 254 -6.04 15.76 -8.91
CA GLY A 254 -7.32 15.65 -8.21
C GLY A 254 -7.59 16.66 -7.08
N LYS A 255 -8.77 16.51 -6.46
CA LYS A 255 -9.15 17.28 -5.27
C LYS A 255 -8.59 16.59 -4.04
N THR A 256 -7.85 17.32 -3.21
CA THR A 256 -7.34 16.82 -1.94
C THR A 256 -7.89 17.61 -0.76
N SER A 257 -8.08 16.90 0.36
CA SER A 257 -8.39 17.44 1.68
C SER A 257 -7.16 17.97 2.41
N LEU A 258 -5.97 17.71 1.87
CA LEU A 258 -4.70 18.24 2.36
C LEU A 258 -4.42 19.62 1.74
N SER A 259 -3.57 20.38 2.40
CA SER A 259 -3.15 21.70 1.97
C SER A 259 -1.87 21.64 1.14
N GLN A 260 -2.02 21.49 -0.18
CA GLN A 260 -0.89 21.49 -1.12
C GLN A 260 -0.09 22.79 -1.09
N GLU A 261 -0.74 23.91 -0.81
CA GLU A 261 -0.08 25.21 -0.65
C GLU A 261 0.89 25.18 0.55
N GLU A 262 0.46 24.61 1.68
CA GLU A 262 1.32 24.49 2.85
C GLU A 262 2.41 23.43 2.67
N HIS A 263 2.12 22.34 1.96
CA HIS A 263 3.15 21.36 1.57
C HIS A 263 4.24 22.01 0.73
N LYS A 264 3.85 22.78 -0.29
CA LYS A 264 4.75 23.57 -1.12
C LYS A 264 5.54 24.57 -0.28
N ALA A 265 4.90 25.30 0.62
CA ALA A 265 5.56 26.28 1.48
C ALA A 265 6.62 25.64 2.41
N VAL A 266 6.38 24.42 2.90
CA VAL A 266 7.39 23.66 3.68
C VAL A 266 8.61 23.32 2.81
N CYS A 267 8.38 22.82 1.59
CA CYS A 267 9.45 22.50 0.65
C CYS A 267 10.28 23.75 0.29
N GLU A 268 9.61 24.85 -0.09
CA GLU A 268 10.26 26.11 -0.46
C GLU A 268 11.03 26.74 0.72
N GLN A 269 10.52 26.62 1.95
CA GLN A 269 11.24 27.09 3.14
C GLN A 269 12.55 26.33 3.40
N LEU A 270 12.65 25.07 2.99
CA LEU A 270 13.88 24.27 3.05
C LEU A 270 14.78 24.46 1.82
N GLY A 271 14.37 25.30 0.86
CA GLY A 271 15.08 25.55 -0.40
C GLY A 271 14.89 24.46 -1.46
N GLY A 272 13.95 23.54 -1.25
CA GLY A 272 13.67 22.44 -2.16
C GLY A 272 12.87 22.86 -3.41
N GLN A 273 12.82 21.95 -4.40
CA GLN A 273 12.02 22.13 -5.61
C GLN A 273 10.64 21.47 -5.47
N TRP A 274 9.61 22.15 -5.96
CA TRP A 274 8.23 21.69 -5.88
C TRP A 274 7.53 21.62 -7.26
N PRO A 275 6.78 20.54 -7.56
CA PRO A 275 6.76 19.28 -6.83
C PRO A 275 8.08 18.52 -7.03
N GLY A 276 8.41 17.63 -6.09
CA GLY A 276 9.48 16.66 -6.28
C GLY A 276 8.97 15.42 -7.04
N THR A 277 8.88 14.30 -6.35
CA THR A 277 8.24 13.08 -6.85
C THR A 277 6.72 13.21 -6.80
N VAL A 278 6.05 12.97 -7.94
CA VAL A 278 4.59 12.92 -8.00
C VAL A 278 4.11 11.47 -7.95
N ILE A 279 3.30 11.14 -6.94
CA ILE A 279 2.64 9.85 -6.75
C ILE A 279 1.25 10.09 -6.12
N TRP A 280 0.22 9.45 -6.65
CA TRP A 280 -1.16 9.51 -6.17
C TRP A 280 -1.39 8.51 -5.03
N ALA A 281 -1.15 7.22 -5.31
CA ALA A 281 -1.35 6.08 -4.42
C ALA A 281 -0.57 6.27 -3.10
N GLN A 282 -1.27 6.27 -1.96
CA GLN A 282 -0.66 6.66 -0.67
C GLN A 282 0.42 5.68 -0.22
N GLN A 283 0.17 4.39 -0.41
CA GLN A 283 1.09 3.31 -0.05
C GLN A 283 2.33 3.33 -0.96
N VAL A 284 2.18 3.72 -2.23
CA VAL A 284 3.32 3.89 -3.15
C VAL A 284 4.22 5.07 -2.72
N LYS A 285 3.68 6.12 -2.07
CA LYS A 285 4.51 7.18 -1.47
C LYS A 285 5.42 6.63 -0.37
N HIS A 286 4.89 5.78 0.51
CA HIS A 286 5.69 5.11 1.54
C HIS A 286 6.70 4.13 0.94
N VAL A 287 6.35 3.44 -0.14
CA VAL A 287 7.30 2.59 -0.87
C VAL A 287 8.43 3.43 -1.47
N ALA A 288 8.14 4.58 -2.09
CA ALA A 288 9.16 5.46 -2.62
C ALA A 288 10.10 5.97 -1.52
N LEU A 289 9.57 6.29 -0.34
CA LEU A 289 10.36 6.64 0.85
C LEU A 289 11.24 5.48 1.31
N ALA A 290 10.68 4.27 1.41
CA ALA A 290 11.41 3.06 1.83
C ALA A 290 12.54 2.72 0.86
N LEU A 291 12.35 2.91 -0.45
CA LEU A 291 13.39 2.66 -1.46
C LEU A 291 14.44 3.79 -1.58
N GLY A 292 14.26 4.89 -0.83
CA GLY A 292 15.13 6.07 -0.91
C GLY A 292 14.95 6.91 -2.16
N SER A 293 13.90 6.65 -2.95
CA SER A 293 13.60 7.37 -4.20
C SER A 293 13.00 8.75 -3.96
N THR A 294 12.56 9.03 -2.74
CA THR A 294 12.13 10.35 -2.23
C THR A 294 12.53 10.45 -0.77
N ASP A 295 12.60 11.67 -0.24
CA ASP A 295 13.21 11.95 1.07
C ASP A 295 12.18 12.36 2.12
N VAL A 296 11.12 13.06 1.70
CA VAL A 296 10.16 13.67 2.61
C VAL A 296 8.74 13.50 2.09
N MET A 297 7.85 13.04 2.97
CA MET A 297 6.40 13.20 2.81
C MET A 297 5.87 14.01 3.99
N VAL A 298 5.06 15.01 3.68
CA VAL A 298 4.28 15.76 4.68
C VAL A 298 2.80 15.61 4.36
N ARG A 299 1.95 15.47 5.36
CA ARG A 299 0.48 15.47 5.22
C ARG A 299 -0.06 16.54 6.15
N ILE A 300 -0.40 17.70 5.58
CA ILE A 300 -0.93 18.85 6.30
C ILE A 300 -2.44 18.92 6.05
N PRO A 301 -3.30 18.49 6.99
CA PRO A 301 -4.75 18.56 6.82
C PRO A 301 -5.23 20.00 6.89
N LYS A 302 -6.25 20.37 6.10
CA LYS A 302 -6.84 21.72 6.15
C LYS A 302 -7.48 22.05 7.51
N THR A 303 -8.03 21.03 8.16
CA THR A 303 -8.75 21.13 9.43
C THR A 303 -8.41 19.93 10.33
N VAL A 304 -8.58 20.07 11.65
CA VAL A 304 -8.20 19.05 12.65
C VAL A 304 -9.14 17.83 12.66
N ASP A 305 -10.39 17.99 12.24
CA ASP A 305 -11.38 16.90 12.14
C ASP A 305 -11.08 15.94 10.98
N ARG A 306 -10.13 16.29 10.11
CA ARG A 306 -9.78 15.45 8.96
C ARG A 306 -9.15 14.15 9.42
N PHE A 307 -9.70 13.04 8.93
CA PHE A 307 -9.13 11.70 9.09
C PHE A 307 -8.56 11.15 7.77
N THR A 308 -7.86 10.02 7.88
CA THR A 308 -7.43 9.17 6.77
C THR A 308 -7.67 7.71 7.15
N CYS A 309 -7.75 6.81 6.18
CA CYS A 309 -8.04 5.41 6.49
C CYS A 309 -6.79 4.68 6.98
N VAL A 310 -6.96 3.68 7.84
CA VAL A 310 -5.84 2.89 8.38
C VAL A 310 -5.14 2.09 7.26
N TRP A 311 -5.89 1.62 6.26
CA TRP A 311 -5.35 0.87 5.12
C TRP A 311 -4.50 1.69 4.17
N ASP A 312 -4.64 3.02 4.13
CA ASP A 312 -3.76 3.93 3.36
C ASP A 312 -2.32 3.97 3.91
N HIS A 313 -2.11 3.53 5.15
CA HIS A 313 -0.92 3.86 5.94
C HIS A 313 -0.23 2.68 6.61
N ALA A 314 -0.99 1.71 7.13
CA ALA A 314 -0.45 0.69 8.05
C ALA A 314 0.75 -0.05 7.45
N GLY A 315 0.60 -0.62 6.25
CA GLY A 315 1.67 -1.33 5.54
C GLY A 315 2.89 -0.47 5.25
N GLY A 316 2.68 0.71 4.65
CA GLY A 316 3.76 1.62 4.25
C GLY A 316 4.56 2.15 5.44
N HIS A 317 3.88 2.38 6.58
CA HIS A 317 4.54 2.84 7.80
C HIS A 317 5.53 1.81 8.33
N ILE A 318 5.14 0.53 8.42
CA ILE A 318 6.09 -0.50 8.89
C ILE A 318 7.23 -0.69 7.88
N LEU A 319 6.95 -0.66 6.57
CA LEU A 319 8.02 -0.74 5.56
C LEU A 319 9.04 0.41 5.69
N TYR A 320 8.57 1.64 5.88
CA TYR A 320 9.48 2.78 5.96
C TYR A 320 10.26 2.82 7.28
N THR A 321 9.59 2.53 8.40
CA THR A 321 10.23 2.54 9.73
C THR A 321 11.24 1.41 9.89
N GLU A 322 10.94 0.20 9.42
CA GLU A 322 11.87 -0.93 9.42
C GLU A 322 13.04 -0.75 8.41
N ALA A 323 12.90 0.14 7.42
CA ALA A 323 14.00 0.56 6.54
C ALA A 323 14.92 1.62 7.20
N GLY A 324 14.55 2.16 8.36
CA GLY A 324 15.30 3.19 9.11
C GLY A 324 14.72 4.60 9.03
N GLY A 325 13.54 4.77 8.43
CA GLY A 325 12.82 6.05 8.37
C GLY A 325 12.09 6.40 9.67
N LEU A 326 11.67 7.65 9.80
CA LEU A 326 10.84 8.13 10.92
C LEU A 326 9.50 8.65 10.42
N ILE A 327 8.43 8.31 11.13
CA ILE A 327 7.09 8.86 10.92
C ILE A 327 6.55 9.38 12.25
N LYS A 328 6.09 10.63 12.28
CA LYS A 328 5.39 11.22 13.44
C LYS A 328 4.24 12.13 12.99
N ASP A 329 3.29 12.34 13.88
CA ASP A 329 2.32 13.44 13.74
C ASP A 329 2.95 14.80 14.14
N PHE A 330 2.17 15.88 14.04
CA PHE A 330 2.66 17.23 14.37
C PHE A 330 2.82 17.49 15.87
N HIS A 331 2.30 16.60 16.72
CA HIS A 331 2.54 16.62 18.16
C HIS A 331 3.84 15.86 18.53
N GLY A 332 4.50 15.24 17.56
CA GLY A 332 5.74 14.48 17.73
C GLY A 332 5.52 13.03 18.18
N GLY A 333 4.26 12.58 18.23
CA GLY A 333 3.87 11.22 18.59
C GLY A 333 3.91 10.26 17.40
N GLY A 334 3.94 8.96 17.69
CA GLY A 334 3.68 7.93 16.69
C GLY A 334 2.21 7.91 16.27
N ILE A 335 1.94 7.30 15.13
CA ILE A 335 0.59 7.21 14.57
C ILE A 335 -0.21 6.09 15.26
N ASP A 336 -1.40 6.42 15.75
CA ASP A 336 -2.28 5.56 16.53
C ASP A 336 -3.22 4.78 15.60
N PHE A 337 -2.90 3.50 15.40
CA PHE A 337 -3.71 2.60 14.60
C PHE A 337 -4.82 1.90 15.39
N THR A 338 -5.07 2.27 16.65
CA THR A 338 -6.05 1.59 17.52
C THR A 338 -7.50 2.08 17.36
N GLN A 339 -7.72 3.13 16.57
CA GLN A 339 -9.01 3.83 16.48
C GLN A 339 -9.99 3.23 15.44
N GLY A 340 -9.79 1.96 15.07
CA GLY A 340 -10.63 1.28 14.09
C GLY A 340 -10.24 1.61 12.65
N ARG A 341 -11.23 1.97 11.82
CA ARG A 341 -11.03 2.22 10.38
C ARG A 341 -10.22 3.48 10.07
N HIS A 342 -10.20 4.45 10.97
CA HIS A 342 -9.68 5.78 10.71
C HIS A 342 -8.54 6.16 11.65
N ILE A 343 -7.57 6.89 11.11
CA ILE A 343 -6.61 7.69 11.86
C ILE A 343 -7.23 9.07 12.00
N ALA A 344 -7.88 9.32 13.14
CA ALA A 344 -8.61 10.55 13.41
C ALA A 344 -7.65 11.72 13.69
N GLY A 345 -7.89 12.88 13.05
CA GLY A 345 -7.02 14.05 13.21
C GLY A 345 -7.00 14.64 14.62
N GLU A 346 -8.08 14.46 15.40
CA GLU A 346 -8.12 14.82 16.84
C GLU A 346 -7.12 14.00 17.68
N ARG A 347 -6.72 12.82 17.19
CA ARG A 347 -5.77 11.92 17.86
C ARG A 347 -4.37 12.01 17.27
N ASN A 348 -4.26 12.06 15.94
CA ASN A 348 -3.02 12.24 15.20
C ASN A 348 -3.19 13.34 14.16
N TYR A 349 -2.80 14.56 14.53
CA TYR A 349 -2.93 15.69 13.63
C TYR A 349 -1.74 15.77 12.66
N GLY A 350 -2.02 15.51 11.38
CA GLY A 350 -1.04 15.54 10.31
C GLY A 350 0.03 14.45 10.41
N MET A 351 0.99 14.48 9.49
CA MET A 351 2.04 13.48 9.41
C MET A 351 3.30 14.02 8.74
N ILE A 352 4.46 13.61 9.24
CA ILE A 352 5.77 13.83 8.63
C ILE A 352 6.46 12.47 8.53
N ALA A 353 6.93 12.11 7.35
CA ALA A 353 7.82 10.98 7.11
C ALA A 353 9.11 11.50 6.48
N ALA A 354 10.24 11.26 7.15
CA ALA A 354 11.57 11.67 6.69
C ALA A 354 12.69 10.86 7.36
N LEU A 355 13.90 10.95 6.81
CA LEU A 355 15.08 10.33 7.44
C LEU A 355 15.41 11.01 8.78
N PRO A 356 15.95 10.27 9.77
CA PRO A 356 16.35 10.82 11.06
C PRO A 356 17.24 12.07 10.97
N SER A 357 18.17 12.10 10.01
CA SER A 357 19.14 13.19 9.83
C SER A 357 18.52 14.55 9.47
N VAL A 358 17.32 14.56 8.89
CA VAL A 358 16.64 15.78 8.44
C VAL A 358 15.30 16.03 9.13
N PHE A 359 14.79 15.05 9.90
CA PHE A 359 13.45 15.07 10.49
C PHE A 359 13.16 16.36 11.28
N GLU A 360 14.04 16.76 12.20
CA GLU A 360 13.81 17.94 13.04
C GLU A 360 13.73 19.24 12.24
N LYS A 361 14.44 19.32 11.11
CA LYS A 361 14.43 20.49 10.23
C LYS A 361 13.14 20.57 9.44
N VAL A 362 12.65 19.42 8.95
CA VAL A 362 11.34 19.30 8.30
C VAL A 362 10.22 19.61 9.29
N GLU A 363 10.28 19.06 10.51
CA GLU A 363 9.29 19.32 11.57
C GLU A 363 9.19 20.80 11.91
N ARG A 364 10.33 21.49 12.03
CA ARG A 364 10.37 22.94 12.26
C ARG A 364 9.71 23.70 11.11
N ALA A 365 10.04 23.36 9.87
CA ALA A 365 9.43 24.02 8.71
C ALA A 365 7.90 23.80 8.66
N VAL A 366 7.42 22.61 8.99
CA VAL A 366 5.97 22.33 9.11
C VAL A 366 5.32 23.20 10.19
N LYS A 367 5.92 23.29 11.38
CA LYS A 367 5.41 24.14 12.47
C LYS A 367 5.37 25.62 12.08
N ASP A 368 6.43 26.11 11.42
CA ASP A 368 6.52 27.49 10.95
C ASP A 368 5.47 27.83 9.89
N VAL A 369 5.12 26.87 9.02
CA VAL A 369 4.09 27.05 7.99
C VAL A 369 2.70 27.04 8.63
N ILE A 370 2.40 26.07 9.50
CA ILE A 370 1.08 25.96 10.15
C ILE A 370 0.80 27.18 11.04
N ALA A 371 1.83 27.75 11.69
CA ALA A 371 1.71 28.95 12.50
C ALA A 371 1.26 30.20 11.71
N ARG A 372 1.28 30.15 10.36
CA ARG A 372 0.81 31.24 9.48
C ARG A 372 -0.70 31.21 9.25
N ARG A 373 -1.39 30.14 9.65
CA ARG A 373 -2.85 30.04 9.49
C ARG A 373 -3.55 31.17 10.26
N PRO A 374 -4.62 31.76 9.70
CA PRO A 374 -5.45 32.67 10.47
C PRO A 374 -6.05 31.94 11.67
N GLN A 375 -6.03 32.60 12.83
CA GLN A 375 -6.61 32.08 14.08
C GLN A 375 -8.13 32.07 14.05
#